data_AF-A0A7Y5NEC4-F1
#
_entry.id   AF-A0A7Y5NEC4-F1
#
_cell.length_a   1.000
_cell.length_b   1.000
_cell.length_c   1.000
_cell.angle_alpha   90.00
_cell.angle_beta   90.00
_cell.angle_gamma   90.00
#
_symmetry.space_group_name_H-M   'P 1'
#
loop_
_entity.id
_entity.type
_entity.pdbx_description
1 polymer ?
#
loop_
_entity_poly.entity_id
_entity_poly.type
_entity_poly.pdbx_seq_one_letter_code
_entity_poly.pdbx_strand_id
1 'polypeptide(L)' 'MSLSIPHGGKLINRFLHGEEREAAIRRASNLKKIQLTEIGVSDLEMIANGAMSPLTGFMGKADYESVVLNLRL' A
#
# COMPACT_ATOMS: atom_id res chain seq x y z
N MET A 1 21.56 -19.22 -3.39
CA MET A 1 21.03 -17.89 -3.80
C MET A 1 20.76 -17.10 -2.54
N SER A 2 21.29 -15.88 -2.41
CA SER A 2 20.96 -14.99 -1.30
C SER A 2 19.65 -14.25 -1.58
N LEU A 3 18.72 -14.23 -0.62
CA LEU A 3 17.49 -13.46 -0.72
C LEU A 3 17.81 -11.96 -0.58
N SER A 4 17.24 -11.14 -1.45
CA SER A 4 17.29 -9.68 -1.30
C SER A 4 16.49 -9.25 -0.08
N ILE A 5 16.97 -8.24 0.66
CA ILE A 5 16.23 -7.66 1.77
C ILE A 5 15.19 -6.66 1.24
N PRO A 6 13.98 -6.59 1.83
CA PRO A 6 13.00 -5.57 1.47
C PRO A 6 13.56 -4.16 1.69
N HIS A 7 13.18 -3.21 0.83
CA HIS A 7 13.53 -1.82 1.02
C HIS A 7 12.92 -1.27 2.33
N GLY A 8 13.71 -0.54 3.11
CA GLY A 8 13.35 -0.14 4.48
C GLY A 8 13.47 -1.26 5.54
N GLY A 9 13.99 -2.44 5.18
CA GLY A 9 14.30 -3.53 6.12
C GLY A 9 13.10 -4.41 6.50
N LYS A 10 11.89 -4.09 6.03
CA LYS A 10 10.67 -4.87 6.30
C LYS A 10 9.75 -4.89 5.08
N LEU A 11 9.25 -6.06 4.72
CA LEU A 11 8.20 -6.21 3.72
C LEU A 11 6.86 -5.80 4.33
N ILE A 12 6.19 -4.82 3.72
CA ILE A 12 4.86 -4.36 4.12
C ILE A 12 3.80 -5.18 3.39
N ASN A 13 3.39 -6.31 3.96
CA ASN A 13 2.25 -7.08 3.47
C ASN A 13 0.96 -6.56 4.13
N ARG A 14 -0.01 -6.12 3.32
CA ARG A 14 -1.29 -5.56 3.79
C ARG A 14 -2.50 -6.43 3.47
N PHE A 15 -2.29 -7.66 3.00
CA PHE A 15 -3.40 -8.60 2.84
C PHE A 15 -3.97 -8.98 4.21
N LEU A 16 -5.29 -8.87 4.33
CA LEU A 16 -6.03 -9.32 5.50
C LEU A 16 -6.51 -10.75 5.29
N HIS A 17 -6.51 -11.53 6.36
CA HIS A 17 -6.95 -12.92 6.36
C HIS A 17 -7.92 -13.19 7.52
N GLY A 18 -8.67 -14.29 7.43
CA GLY A 18 -9.58 -14.73 8.48
C GLY A 18 -10.58 -13.64 8.91
N GLU A 19 -10.75 -13.51 10.22
CA GLU A 19 -11.73 -12.59 10.82
C GLU A 19 -11.47 -11.12 10.48
N GLU A 20 -10.21 -10.71 10.36
CA GLU A 20 -9.84 -9.32 10.02
C GLU A 20 -10.32 -8.94 8.63
N ARG A 21 -10.20 -9.87 7.66
CA ARG A 21 -10.72 -9.68 6.30
C ARG A 21 -12.23 -9.49 6.30
N GLU A 22 -12.94 -10.38 6.99
CA GLU A 22 -14.40 -10.34 7.06
C GLU A 22 -14.90 -9.06 7.75
N ALA A 23 -14.22 -8.63 8.82
CA ALA A 23 -14.51 -7.37 9.49
C ALA A 23 -14.26 -6.16 8.57
N ALA A 24 -13.16 -6.16 7.81
CA ALA A 24 -12.84 -5.09 6.87
C ALA A 24 -13.87 -4.99 5.73
N ILE A 25 -14.34 -6.12 5.20
CA ILE A 25 -15.39 -6.15 4.16
C ILE A 25 -16.71 -5.58 4.70
N ARG A 26 -17.13 -6.00 5.91
CA ARG A 26 -18.33 -5.45 6.56
C ARG A 26 -18.23 -3.96 6.83
N ARG A 27 -17.04 -3.46 7.20
CA ARG A 27 -16.81 -2.03 7.38
C ARG A 27 -16.86 -1.30 6.04
N ALA A 28 -16.21 -1.84 5.01
CA ALA A 28 -16.09 -1.22 3.69
C ALA A 28 -17.43 -1.01 2.99
N SER A 29 -18.43 -1.86 3.25
CA SER A 29 -19.78 -1.69 2.68
C SER A 29 -20.46 -0.38 3.08
N ASN A 30 -20.06 0.21 4.21
CA ASN A 30 -20.60 1.45 4.76
C ASN A 30 -19.73 2.68 4.47
N LEU A 31 -18.60 2.52 3.76
CA LEU A 31 -17.69 3.61 3.44
C LEU A 31 -18.02 4.23 2.08
N LYS A 32 -17.64 5.50 1.92
CA LYS A 32 -17.64 6.15 0.60
C LYS A 32 -16.72 5.38 -0.34
N LYS A 33 -17.26 5.00 -1.50
CA LYS A 33 -16.52 4.33 -2.56
C LYS A 33 -15.86 5.36 -3.47
N ILE A 34 -14.61 5.11 -3.82
CA ILE A 34 -13.85 5.88 -4.79
C ILE A 34 -13.46 4.90 -5.89
N GLN A 35 -13.89 5.18 -7.13
CA GLN A 35 -13.50 4.37 -8.28
C GLN A 35 -12.05 4.67 -8.63
N LEU A 36 -11.22 3.63 -8.70
CA LEU A 36 -9.84 3.74 -9.17
C LEU A 36 -9.78 3.56 -10.69
N THR A 37 -8.78 4.19 -11.29
CA THR A 37 -8.35 3.90 -12.66
C THR A 37 -7.57 2.59 -12.69
N GLU A 38 -7.29 2.05 -13.88
CA GLU A 38 -6.48 0.83 -14.03
C GLU A 38 -5.09 0.97 -13.40
N ILE A 39 -4.45 2.12 -13.58
CA ILE A 39 -3.15 2.43 -12.95
C ILE A 39 -3.30 2.46 -11.42
N GLY A 40 -4.36 3.10 -10.90
CA GLY A 40 -4.62 3.14 -9.47
C GLY A 40 -4.86 1.76 -8.85
N VAL A 41 -5.46 0.82 -9.61
CA VAL A 41 -5.60 -0.58 -9.18
C VAL A 41 -4.23 -1.27 -9.14
N SER A 42 -3.39 -1.08 -10.16
CA SER A 42 -2.02 -1.63 -10.19
C SER A 42 -1.20 -1.12 -9.00
N ASP A 43 -1.23 0.17 -8.71
CA ASP A 43 -0.53 0.75 -7.56
C ASP A 43 -1.05 0.19 -6.23
N LEU A 44 -2.38 0.04 -6.10
CA LEU A 44 -2.99 -0.56 -4.92
C LEU A 44 -2.51 -1.99 -4.69
N GLU A 45 -2.41 -2.80 -5.74
CA GLU A 45 -1.90 -4.18 -5.65
C GLU A 45 -0.42 -4.23 -5.25
N MET A 46 0.41 -3.38 -5.83
CA MET A 46 1.84 -3.27 -5.49
C MET A 46 2.07 -2.80 -4.05
N ILE A 47 1.22 -1.91 -3.54
CA ILE A 47 1.21 -1.51 -2.13
C ILE A 47 0.74 -2.68 -1.25
N ALA A 48 -0.31 -3.40 -1.66
CA ALA A 48 -0.91 -4.46 -0.86
C ALA A 48 0.04 -5.66 -0.66
N ASN A 49 0.76 -6.06 -1.71
CA ASN A 49 1.70 -7.18 -1.67
C ASN A 49 3.09 -6.82 -1.11
N GLY A 50 3.37 -5.53 -0.91
CA GLY A 50 4.63 -5.04 -0.35
C GLY A 50 5.74 -4.77 -1.37
N ALA A 51 5.48 -4.84 -2.67
CA ALA A 51 6.43 -4.46 -3.71
C ALA A 51 6.90 -3.00 -3.57
N MET A 52 6.07 -2.13 -3.00
CA MET A 52 6.40 -0.73 -2.73
C MET A 52 6.87 -0.46 -1.30
N SER A 53 7.31 -1.48 -0.55
CA SER A 53 7.89 -1.26 0.80
C SER A 53 8.99 -0.20 0.74
N PRO A 54 9.04 0.77 1.68
CA PRO A 54 8.35 0.82 2.97
C PRO A 54 6.97 1.51 2.94
N LEU A 55 6.40 1.84 1.78
CA LEU A 55 5.08 2.47 1.73
C LEU A 55 4.02 1.61 2.42
N THR A 56 3.17 2.28 3.19
CA THR A 56 2.04 1.65 3.90
C THR A 56 0.69 2.06 3.31
N GLY A 57 0.68 2.83 2.22
CA GLY A 57 -0.53 3.36 1.58
C GLY A 57 -0.15 4.32 0.44
N PHE A 58 -1.16 4.94 -0.19
CA PHE A 58 -0.92 6.07 -1.09
C PHE A 58 -0.26 7.22 -0.33
N MET A 59 0.70 7.90 -0.98
CA MET A 59 1.45 8.99 -0.37
C MET A 59 0.52 10.14 0.06
N GLY A 60 0.74 10.63 1.27
CA GLY A 60 0.22 11.93 1.67
C GLY A 60 0.98 13.07 1.00
N LYS A 61 0.52 14.30 1.19
CA LYS A 61 1.16 15.49 0.61
C LYS A 61 2.65 15.60 0.96
N ALA A 62 3.00 15.44 2.24
CA ALA A 62 4.38 15.59 2.71
C ALA A 62 5.32 14.55 2.09
N ASP A 63 4.90 13.28 2.06
CA ASP A 63 5.63 12.18 1.43
C ASP A 63 5.84 12.45 -0.07
N TYR A 64 4.78 12.85 -0.76
CA TYR A 64 4.83 13.17 -2.18
C TYR A 64 5.78 14.34 -2.48
N GLU A 65 5.67 15.44 -1.73
CA GLU A 65 6.54 16.61 -1.88
C GLU A 65 8.01 16.25 -1.62
N SER A 66 8.29 15.45 -0.59
CA SER A 66 9.64 14.97 -0.31
C SER A 66 10.19 14.09 -1.42
N VAL A 67 9.37 13.20 -1.98
CA VAL A 67 9.79 12.35 -3.11
C VAL A 67 10.09 13.19 -4.35
N VAL A 68 9.24 14.17 -4.67
CA VAL A 68 9.46 15.04 -5.83
C VAL A 68 10.72 15.89 -5.67
N LEU A 69 10.97 16.44 -4.48
CA LEU A 69 12.08 17.37 -4.24
C LEU A 69 13.40 16.67 -3.90
N ASN A 70 13.34 15.53 -3.20
CA ASN A 70 14.49 14.88 -2.58
C ASN A 70 14.67 13.41 -3.01
N LEU A 71 13.79 12.87 -3.86
CA LEU A 71 13.76 11.45 -4.25
C LEU A 71 13.75 10.50 -3.04
N ARG A 72 13.09 10.93 -1.95
CA ARG A 72 13.07 10.21 -0.68
C ARG A 72 11.70 10.29 -0.03
N LEU A 73 11.22 9.12 0.41
CA LEU A 73 10.08 8.99 1.32
C LEU A 73 10.44 9.46 2.74
#